data_AF-A0A958EL11-F1
#
_entry.id   AF-A0A958EL11-F1
#
_cell.length_a   1.000
_cell.length_b   1.000
_cell.length_c   1.000
_cell.angle_alpha   90.00
_cell.angle_beta   90.00
_cell.angle_gamma   90.00
#
_symmetry.space_group_name_H-M   'P 1'
#
loop_
_entity.id
_entity.type
_entity.pdbx_description
1 polymer ?
#
loop_
_entity_poly.entity_id
_entity_poly.type
_entity_poly.pdbx_seq_one_letter_code
_entity_poly.pdbx_strand_id
1 'polypeptide(L)'
;MRLVNQLLITGLILIAIACQKQEKKSSQQLKIAYNVAVDMEKDNYEVFVMNFDGSGKHNVTNSPGVEWTYFAYQDKLYYISDRDTTHRYYYLYECDWQGNNLRKITNFRLADSWHNSRFNNTEMIVKPYKT
;
A
#
# COMPACT_ATOMS: atom_id res chain seq x y z
N MET A 1 -53.44 16.16 30.78
CA MET A 1 -53.09 16.12 29.34
C MET A 1 -51.75 16.77 28.96
N ARG A 2 -51.23 17.78 29.67
CA ARG A 2 -49.94 18.42 29.31
C ARG A 2 -48.66 17.60 29.65
N LEU A 3 -48.67 16.82 30.75
CA LEU A 3 -47.52 15.99 31.16
C LEU A 3 -47.28 14.77 30.25
N VAL A 4 -48.33 14.16 29.72
CA VAL A 4 -48.21 12.98 28.82
C VAL A 4 -47.57 13.37 27.48
N ASN A 5 -47.87 14.58 26.97
CA ASN A 5 -47.24 15.11 25.75
C ASN A 5 -45.76 15.45 25.93
N GLN A 6 -45.31 15.89 27.12
CA GLN A 6 -43.89 16.19 27.37
C GLN A 6 -43.01 14.93 27.46
N LEU A 7 -43.54 13.84 28.01
CA LEU A 7 -42.85 12.54 28.08
C LEU A 7 -42.71 11.87 26.70
N LEU A 8 -43.70 12.04 25.81
CA LEU A 8 -43.63 11.55 24.42
C LEU A 8 -42.58 12.31 23.59
N ILE A 9 -42.48 13.64 23.75
CA ILE A 9 -41.54 14.48 23.00
C ILE A 9 -40.08 14.21 23.42
N THR A 10 -39.83 13.97 24.71
CA THR A 10 -38.48 13.66 25.22
C THR A 10 -38.00 12.26 24.84
N GLY A 11 -38.91 11.27 24.77
CA GLY A 11 -38.60 9.91 24.29
C GLY A 11 -38.21 9.85 22.81
N LEU A 12 -38.83 10.67 21.95
CA LEU A 12 -38.52 10.77 20.51
C LEU A 12 -37.13 11.37 20.24
N ILE A 13 -36.70 12.33 21.06
CA ILE A 13 -35.37 12.96 20.94
C ILE A 13 -34.25 11.95 21.29
N LEU A 14 -34.45 11.10 22.30
CA LEU A 14 -33.49 10.05 22.67
C LEU A 14 -33.33 8.96 21.59
N ILE A 15 -34.43 8.59 20.91
CA ILE A 15 -34.39 7.63 19.79
C ILE A 15 -33.67 8.23 18.56
N ALA A 16 -33.84 9.53 18.30
CA ALA A 16 -33.14 10.22 17.23
C ALA A 16 -31.62 10.30 17.47
N ILE A 17 -31.17 10.48 18.72
CA ILE A 17 -29.74 10.46 19.09
C ILE A 17 -29.15 9.04 18.98
N ALA A 18 -29.94 8.01 19.30
CA ALA A 18 -29.51 6.62 19.18
C ALA A 18 -29.38 6.13 17.72
N CYS A 19 -30.03 6.80 16.76
CA CYS A 19 -30.11 6.34 15.36
C CYS A 19 -29.02 6.92 14.42
N GLN A 20 -28.08 7.74 14.92
CA GLN A 20 -27.06 8.39 14.09
C GLN A 20 -25.63 7.88 14.27
N LYS A 21 -25.46 6.61 14.69
CA LYS A 21 -24.16 5.94 14.56
C LYS A 21 -24.16 4.98 13.38
N GLN A 22 -24.40 5.51 12.18
CA GLN A 22 -23.98 4.80 10.97
C GLN A 22 -22.46 4.87 10.89
N GLU A 23 -21.79 3.74 11.12
CA GLU A 23 -20.38 3.59 10.76
C GLU A 23 -20.26 3.86 9.27
N LYS A 24 -19.74 5.03 8.92
CA LYS A 24 -19.42 5.40 7.55
C LYS A 24 -18.31 4.44 7.13
N LYS A 25 -18.70 3.35 6.46
CA LYS A 25 -17.78 2.40 5.84
C LYS A 25 -16.92 3.22 4.88
N SER A 26 -15.75 3.64 5.34
CA SER A 26 -14.76 4.33 4.53
C SER A 26 -14.52 3.41 3.34
N SER A 27 -14.97 3.80 2.15
CA SER A 27 -14.61 3.10 0.93
C SER A 27 -13.10 3.29 0.82
N GLN A 28 -12.32 2.35 1.36
CA GLN A 28 -10.88 2.33 1.15
C GLN A 28 -10.69 2.31 -0.36
N GLN A 29 -10.25 3.45 -0.89
CA GLN A 29 -10.02 3.62 -2.30
C GLN A 29 -8.83 2.74 -2.65
N LEU A 30 -9.09 1.60 -3.25
CA LEU A 30 -8.06 0.70 -3.73
C LEU A 30 -7.22 1.43 -4.79
N LYS A 31 -5.97 1.02 -4.92
CA LYS A 31 -5.00 1.53 -5.90
C LYS A 31 -4.44 0.37 -6.71
N ILE A 32 -3.92 0.69 -7.89
CA ILE A 32 -3.19 -0.26 -8.72
C ILE A 32 -1.71 0.13 -8.65
N ALA A 33 -0.85 -0.80 -8.24
CA ALA A 33 0.60 -0.68 -8.34
C ALA A 33 1.10 -1.52 -9.52
N TYR A 34 2.04 -0.99 -10.30
CA TYR A 34 2.54 -1.64 -11.52
C TYR A 34 3.96 -1.18 -11.85
N ASN A 35 4.69 -2.06 -12.53
CA ASN A 35 6.07 -1.79 -12.94
C ASN A 35 6.09 -1.12 -14.31
N VAL A 36 6.99 -0.15 -14.49
CA VAL A 36 7.17 0.59 -15.75
C VAL A 36 8.65 0.56 -16.14
N ALA A 37 8.95 0.10 -17.36
CA ALA A 37 10.26 0.31 -17.97
C ALA A 37 10.37 1.78 -18.38
N VAL A 38 11.06 2.58 -17.57
CA VAL A 38 11.21 4.03 -17.80
C VAL A 38 12.29 4.30 -18.84
N ASP A 39 13.39 3.55 -18.79
CA ASP A 39 14.48 3.63 -19.75
C ASP A 39 15.07 2.23 -19.94
N MET A 40 14.72 1.57 -21.06
CA MET A 40 15.18 0.20 -21.35
C MET A 40 16.68 0.14 -21.66
N GLU A 41 17.29 1.22 -22.15
CA GLU A 41 18.72 1.24 -22.46
C GLU A 41 19.57 1.29 -21.18
N LYS A 42 19.04 1.93 -20.14
CA LYS A 42 19.67 2.01 -18.81
C LYS A 42 19.20 0.93 -17.84
N ASP A 43 18.39 -0.03 -18.30
CA ASP A 43 17.74 -1.04 -17.46
C ASP A 43 17.01 -0.41 -16.26
N ASN A 44 16.34 0.74 -16.48
CA ASN A 44 15.64 1.48 -15.45
C ASN A 44 14.16 1.09 -15.40
N TYR A 45 13.77 0.46 -14.29
CA TYR A 45 12.40 0.06 -14.01
C TYR A 45 11.94 0.69 -12.71
N GLU A 46 10.73 1.24 -12.72
CA GLU A 46 10.19 2.02 -11.61
C GLU A 46 8.80 1.51 -11.26
N VAL A 47 8.42 1.64 -9.98
CA VAL A 47 7.08 1.28 -9.50
C VAL A 47 6.18 2.50 -9.56
N PHE A 48 5.07 2.38 -10.27
CA PHE A 48 4.03 3.41 -10.37
C PHE A 48 2.77 2.98 -9.65
N VAL A 49 1.99 3.98 -9.21
CA VAL A 49 0.65 3.78 -8.64
C VAL A 49 -0.37 4.64 -9.38
N MET A 50 -1.61 4.13 -9.51
CA MET A 50 -2.76 4.88 -10.01
C MET A 50 -4.07 4.46 -9.32
N ASN A 51 -5.13 5.24 -9.53
CA ASN A 51 -6.49 4.90 -9.16
C ASN A 51 -7.05 3.78 -10.05
N PHE A 52 -8.11 3.09 -9.62
CA PHE A 52 -8.78 2.04 -10.41
C PHE A 52 -9.39 2.54 -11.73
N ASP A 53 -9.73 3.83 -11.82
CA ASP A 53 -10.20 4.47 -13.04
C ASP A 53 -9.04 4.89 -13.99
N GLY A 54 -7.80 4.61 -13.62
CA GLY A 54 -6.59 4.96 -14.36
C GLY A 54 -6.07 6.38 -14.09
N SER A 55 -6.79 7.20 -13.31
CA SER A 55 -6.35 8.55 -12.95
C SER A 55 -5.29 8.56 -11.84
N GLY A 56 -4.68 9.71 -11.59
CA GLY A 56 -3.75 9.88 -10.46
C GLY A 56 -2.45 9.06 -10.56
N LYS A 57 -2.02 8.75 -11.79
CA LYS A 57 -0.74 8.08 -12.05
C LYS A 57 0.43 8.90 -11.50
N HIS A 58 1.31 8.26 -10.74
CA HIS A 58 2.57 8.85 -10.28
C HIS A 58 3.64 7.76 -10.07
N ASN A 59 4.91 8.15 -10.18
CA ASN A 59 6.06 7.30 -9.85
C ASN A 59 6.25 7.30 -8.32
N VAL A 60 6.32 6.12 -7.74
CA VAL A 60 6.45 5.92 -6.29
C VAL A 60 7.92 5.84 -5.86
N THR A 61 8.77 5.21 -6.67
CA THR A 61 10.15 4.89 -6.28
C THR A 61 11.15 5.98 -6.61
N ASN A 62 11.00 6.66 -7.75
CA ASN A 62 11.85 7.77 -8.21
C ASN A 62 13.35 7.52 -7.97
N SER A 63 13.84 6.33 -8.32
CA SER A 63 15.20 5.89 -8.06
C SER A 63 15.81 5.28 -9.34
N PRO A 64 16.96 5.77 -9.81
CA PRO A 64 17.61 5.17 -10.97
C PRO A 64 18.05 3.74 -10.64
N GLY A 65 17.52 2.76 -11.37
CA GLY A 65 17.87 1.34 -11.17
C GLY A 65 16.69 0.43 -11.50
N VAL A 66 16.69 -0.76 -10.92
CA VAL A 66 15.62 -1.73 -11.09
C VAL A 66 14.80 -1.82 -9.81
N GLU A 67 13.62 -1.23 -9.86
CA GLU A 67 12.59 -1.26 -8.83
C GLU A 67 11.44 -2.15 -9.32
N TRP A 68 11.17 -3.25 -8.62
CA TRP A 68 10.16 -4.21 -9.08
C TRP A 68 9.27 -4.70 -7.96
N THR A 69 7.97 -4.40 -8.06
CA THR A 69 6.96 -4.86 -7.10
C THR A 69 6.24 -6.12 -7.59
N TYR A 70 5.97 -7.00 -6.65
CA TYR A 70 5.11 -8.18 -6.82
C TYR A 70 3.94 -8.22 -5.85
N PHE A 71 3.97 -7.39 -4.80
CA PHE A 71 3.08 -7.52 -3.67
C PHE A 71 2.87 -6.18 -2.94
N ALA A 72 1.63 -5.95 -2.53
CA ALA A 72 1.23 -4.83 -1.69
C ALA A 72 0.30 -5.34 -0.57
N TYR A 73 0.36 -4.70 0.59
CA TYR A 73 -0.53 -5.01 1.71
C TYR A 73 -0.98 -3.72 2.39
N GLN A 74 -2.29 -3.51 2.43
CA GLN A 74 -2.90 -2.26 2.91
C GLN A 74 -2.34 -1.05 2.15
N ASP A 75 -1.71 -0.10 2.85
CA ASP A 75 -1.11 1.11 2.28
C ASP A 75 0.34 0.90 1.83
N LYS A 76 0.93 -0.28 2.03
CA LYS A 76 2.34 -0.56 1.78
C LYS A 76 2.59 -1.27 0.46
N LEU A 77 3.65 -0.86 -0.21
CA LEU A 77 4.26 -1.56 -1.34
C LEU A 77 5.52 -2.27 -0.88
N TYR A 78 5.71 -3.50 -1.38
CA TYR A 78 6.92 -4.27 -1.22
C TYR A 78 7.55 -4.47 -2.59
N TYR A 79 8.84 -4.22 -2.71
CA TYR A 79 9.55 -4.35 -3.97
C TYR A 79 11.01 -4.69 -3.75
N ILE A 80 11.59 -5.35 -4.75
CA ILE A 80 13.04 -5.47 -4.85
C ILE A 80 13.61 -4.19 -5.44
N SER A 81 14.78 -3.80 -4.95
CA SER A 81 15.51 -2.63 -5.41
C SER A 81 17.00 -2.91 -5.39
N ASP A 82 17.72 -2.47 -6.41
CA ASP A 82 19.19 -2.40 -6.43
C ASP A 82 19.73 -1.00 -6.07
N ARG A 83 18.87 -0.10 -5.57
CA ARG A 83 19.26 1.24 -5.13
C ARG A 83 20.41 1.20 -4.12
N ASP A 84 21.32 2.15 -4.25
CA ASP A 84 22.52 2.28 -3.41
C ASP A 84 23.41 1.03 -3.41
N THR A 85 23.31 0.17 -4.45
CA THR A 85 24.11 -1.04 -4.59
C THR A 85 24.61 -1.23 -6.03
N THR A 86 25.30 -2.33 -6.28
CA THR A 86 25.69 -2.72 -7.65
C THR A 86 24.46 -3.11 -8.47
N HIS A 87 24.48 -2.83 -9.76
CA HIS A 87 23.39 -3.15 -10.68
C HIS A 87 22.87 -4.60 -10.52
N ARG A 88 21.56 -4.76 -10.34
CA ARG A 88 20.85 -6.03 -10.06
C ARG A 88 21.30 -6.75 -8.78
N TYR A 89 21.78 -6.02 -7.78
CA TYR A 89 22.00 -6.52 -6.42
C TYR A 89 20.80 -6.19 -5.53
N TYR A 90 19.76 -6.99 -5.66
CA TYR A 90 18.47 -6.71 -5.04
C TYR A 90 18.43 -6.90 -3.52
N TYR A 91 17.70 -6.01 -2.87
CA TYR A 91 17.23 -6.15 -1.49
C TYR A 91 15.74 -5.82 -1.44
N LEU A 92 15.04 -6.30 -0.41
CA LEU A 92 13.63 -5.97 -0.21
C LEU A 92 13.50 -4.59 0.45
N TYR A 93 12.63 -3.75 -0.10
CA TYR A 93 12.25 -2.47 0.47
C TYR A 93 10.72 -2.41 0.68
N GLU A 94 10.30 -1.53 1.59
CA GLU A 94 8.91 -1.09 1.70
C GLU A 94 8.82 0.44 1.65
N CYS A 95 7.71 0.94 1.13
CA CYS A 95 7.23 2.30 1.31
C CYS A 95 5.70 2.30 1.32
N ASP A 96 5.07 3.42 1.63
CA ASP A 96 3.64 3.58 1.36
C ASP A 96 3.36 3.82 -0.14
N TRP A 97 2.09 3.77 -0.55
CA TRP A 97 1.70 3.94 -1.96
C TRP A 97 2.04 5.32 -2.53
N GLN A 98 2.28 6.32 -1.69
CA GLN A 98 2.73 7.65 -2.08
C GLN A 98 4.25 7.76 -2.19
N GLY A 99 4.99 6.74 -1.77
CA GLY A 99 6.46 6.70 -1.80
C GLY A 99 7.12 7.22 -0.53
N ASN A 100 6.36 7.55 0.51
CA ASN A 100 6.94 7.94 1.79
C ASN A 100 7.28 6.71 2.63
N ASN A 101 7.93 6.95 3.78
CA ASN A 101 8.27 5.93 4.76
C ASN A 101 9.14 4.80 4.18
N LEU A 102 9.98 5.14 3.21
CA LEU A 102 10.92 4.21 2.60
C LEU A 102 11.85 3.58 3.64
N ARG A 103 11.89 2.24 3.70
CA ARG A 103 12.97 1.51 4.40
C ARG A 103 13.41 0.24 3.68
N LYS A 104 14.68 -0.12 3.89
CA LYS A 104 15.23 -1.43 3.54
C LYS A 104 14.80 -2.46 4.60
N ILE A 105 14.29 -3.61 4.15
CA ILE A 105 13.81 -4.69 5.03
C ILE A 105 14.88 -5.77 5.22
N THR A 106 15.53 -6.19 4.13
CA THR A 106 16.53 -7.26 4.20
C THR A 106 17.95 -6.72 4.27
N ASN A 107 18.79 -7.38 5.08
CA ASN A 107 20.23 -7.18 5.10
C ASN A 107 20.99 -8.23 4.26
N PHE A 108 20.28 -9.11 3.57
CA PHE A 108 20.81 -10.09 2.62
C PHE A 108 20.22 -9.87 1.23
N ARG A 109 21.00 -10.27 0.22
CA ARG A 109 20.64 -10.14 -1.20
C ARG A 109 19.51 -11.10 -1.56
N LEU A 110 18.58 -10.64 -2.39
CA LEU A 110 17.50 -11.44 -2.96
C LEU A 110 17.80 -11.81 -4.42
N ALA A 111 17.25 -12.94 -4.85
CA ALA A 111 17.17 -13.28 -6.27
C ALA A 111 16.09 -12.42 -6.95
N ASP A 112 16.27 -12.17 -8.25
CA ASP A 112 15.21 -11.65 -9.11
C ASP A 112 14.06 -12.66 -9.18
N SER A 113 13.06 -12.48 -8.32
CA SER A 113 12.02 -13.46 -8.09
C SER A 113 10.86 -12.89 -7.30
N TRP A 114 9.71 -13.54 -7.47
CA TRP A 114 8.51 -13.22 -6.75
C TRP A 114 8.68 -13.29 -5.23
N HIS A 115 8.06 -12.35 -4.53
CA HIS A 115 7.93 -12.34 -3.07
C HIS A 115 6.48 -12.04 -2.67
N ASN A 116 6.07 -12.53 -1.51
CA ASN A 116 4.75 -12.28 -0.94
C ASN A 116 4.84 -12.33 0.60
N SER A 117 3.72 -12.21 1.29
CA SER A 117 3.61 -12.40 2.72
C SER A 117 2.50 -13.41 3.07
N ARG A 118 2.51 -13.86 4.32
CA ARG A 118 1.42 -14.61 4.94
C ARG A 118 1.16 -14.08 6.35
N PHE A 119 0.13 -14.63 6.99
CA PHE A 119 -0.27 -14.25 8.35
C PHE A 119 -0.47 -12.74 8.53
N ASN A 120 -1.28 -12.12 7.66
CA ASN A 120 -1.53 -10.67 7.68
C ASN A 120 -0.25 -9.83 7.65
N ASN A 121 0.67 -10.21 6.75
CA ASN A 121 1.92 -9.50 6.50
C ASN A 121 2.90 -9.49 7.70
N THR A 122 2.74 -10.42 8.64
CA THR A 122 3.70 -10.62 9.74
C THR A 122 4.86 -11.56 9.35
N GLU A 123 4.74 -12.27 8.22
CA GLU A 123 5.80 -13.13 7.71
C GLU A 123 5.97 -12.94 6.20
N MET A 124 7.17 -12.55 5.76
CA MET A 124 7.53 -12.38 4.35
C MET A 124 8.15 -13.66 3.78
N ILE A 125 7.68 -14.06 2.61
CA ILE A 125 8.22 -15.16 1.80
C ILE A 125 9.06 -14.53 0.69
N VAL A 126 10.36 -14.76 0.76
CA VAL A 126 11.35 -14.24 -0.19
C VAL A 126 12.31 -15.35 -0.63
N LYS A 127 12.99 -15.14 -1.75
CA LYS A 127 14.05 -16.04 -2.22
C LYS A 127 15.41 -15.36 -2.08
N PRO A 128 16.27 -15.81 -1.16
CA PRO A 128 17.65 -15.35 -1.09
C PRO A 128 18.41 -15.60 -2.39
N TYR A 129 19.34 -14.71 -2.72
CA TYR A 129 20.28 -14.94 -3.82
C TYR A 129 21.21 -16.12 -3.45
N LYS A 130 21.47 -17.01 -4.40
CA LYS A 130 22.45 -18.09 -4.20
C LYS A 130 23.85 -17.51 -4.38
N THR A 131 24.66 -17.58 -3.34
CA THR A 131 26.11 -17.28 -3.39
C THR A 131 26.83 -18.28 -4.27
#